data_AF-A0A815I899-F1
#
_entry.id   AF-A0A815I899-F1
#
_cell.length_a   1.000
_cell.length_b   1.000
_cell.length_c   1.000
_cell.angle_alpha   90.00
_cell.angle_beta   90.00
_cell.angle_gamma   90.00
#
_symmetry.space_group_name_H-M   'P 1'
#
loop_
_entity.id
_entity.type
_entity.pdbx_description
1 polymer ?
#
loop_
_entity_poly.entity_id
_entity_poly.type
_entity_poly.pdbx_seq_one_letter_code
_entity_poly.pdbx_strand_id
1 'polypeptide(L)'
;MDISYQKRICVRLILQIYIPCYHREESLDILVEFLLQHGYQKIQNIPIDIIRKLTFIVIKENVFVYEKKFYRQVIGAAMSSAFTLTLANIFMWK
;
A
#
# COMPACT_ATOMS: atom_id res chain seq x y z
N MET A 1 -7.73 0.85 -29.61
CA MET A 1 -7.73 0.97 -28.13
C MET A 1 -7.06 -0.27 -27.58
N ASP A 2 -5.87 -0.14 -27.04
CA ASP A 2 -5.04 -1.27 -26.59
C ASP A 2 -5.63 -1.98 -25.37
N ILE A 3 -5.71 -3.32 -25.43
CA ILE A 3 -6.19 -4.18 -24.34
C ILE A 3 -5.36 -3.96 -23.05
N SER A 4 -4.07 -3.62 -23.20
CA SER A 4 -3.18 -3.21 -22.11
C SER A 4 -3.67 -1.95 -21.38
N TYR A 5 -4.23 -1.00 -22.12
CA TYR A 5 -4.70 0.28 -21.57
C TYR A 5 -6.01 0.09 -20.78
N GLN A 6 -6.91 -0.74 -21.28
CA GLN A 6 -8.16 -1.10 -20.59
C GLN A 6 -7.91 -1.85 -19.27
N LYS A 7 -6.94 -2.79 -19.25
CA LYS A 7 -6.52 -3.47 -18.01
C LYS A 7 -5.93 -2.50 -16.99
N ARG A 8 -5.09 -1.54 -17.40
CA ARG A 8 -4.51 -0.53 -16.50
C ARG A 8 -5.57 0.39 -15.89
N ILE A 9 -6.57 0.81 -16.66
CA ILE A 9 -7.67 1.64 -16.16
C ILE A 9 -8.50 0.85 -15.13
N CYS A 10 -8.83 -0.41 -15.43
CA CYS A 10 -9.64 -1.25 -14.55
C CYS A 10 -8.94 -1.52 -13.21
N VAL A 11 -7.65 -1.88 -13.23
CA VAL A 11 -6.84 -2.08 -12.01
C VAL A 11 -6.76 -0.79 -11.20
N ARG A 12 -6.55 0.36 -11.84
CA ARG A 12 -6.45 1.65 -11.13
C ARG A 12 -7.78 2.07 -10.50
N LEU A 13 -8.92 1.79 -11.15
CA LEU A 13 -10.26 2.02 -10.60
C LEU A 13 -10.55 1.10 -9.40
N ILE A 14 -10.22 -0.19 -9.51
CA ILE A 14 -10.42 -1.16 -8.42
C ILE A 14 -9.58 -0.77 -7.20
N LEU A 15 -8.32 -0.37 -7.40
CA LEU A 15 -7.44 0.06 -6.31
C LEU A 15 -7.97 1.32 -5.61
N GLN A 16 -8.53 2.29 -6.36
CA GLN A 16 -9.14 3.49 -5.77
C GLN A 16 -10.34 3.17 -4.86
N ILE A 17 -11.06 2.06 -5.11
CA ILE A 17 -12.21 1.64 -4.32
C ILE A 17 -11.77 0.85 -3.07
N TYR A 18 -10.64 0.14 -3.12
CA TYR A 18 -10.15 -0.70 -2.01
C TYR A 18 -9.20 0.00 -1.03
N ILE A 19 -8.44 1.02 -1.47
CA ILE A 19 -7.56 1.84 -0.61
C ILE A 19 -8.29 2.50 0.59
N PRO A 20 -9.59 2.86 0.51
CA PRO A 20 -10.40 3.29 1.67
C PRO A 20 -10.75 2.16 2.66
N CYS A 21 -10.92 0.92 2.18
CA CYS A 21 -11.30 -0.25 3.00
C CYS A 21 -10.09 -0.95 3.66
N TYR A 22 -8.91 -0.38 3.47
CA TYR A 22 -7.62 -0.94 3.84
C TYR A 22 -7.47 -1.12 5.36
N HIS A 23 -7.43 -2.36 5.83
CA HIS A 23 -7.05 -2.66 7.21
C HIS A 23 -5.52 -2.61 7.34
N ARG A 24 -5.03 -1.56 8.02
CA ARG A 24 -3.61 -1.22 8.07
C ARG A 24 -2.72 -2.34 8.64
N GLU A 25 -3.21 -3.05 9.66
CA GLU A 25 -2.47 -4.14 10.29
C GLU A 25 -2.45 -5.39 9.41
N GLU A 26 -3.61 -5.82 8.92
CA GLU A 26 -3.73 -6.95 8.00
C GLU A 26 -2.85 -6.78 6.76
N SER A 27 -2.80 -5.56 6.23
CA SER A 27 -1.99 -5.23 5.06
C SER A 27 -0.48 -5.33 5.29
N LEU A 28 -0.02 -5.11 6.52
CA LEU A 28 1.37 -5.30 6.90
C LEU A 28 1.71 -6.78 6.95
N ASP A 29 0.81 -7.58 7.47
CA ASP A 29 1.02 -9.02 7.60
C ASP A 29 0.99 -9.70 6.23
N ILE A 30 0.09 -9.28 5.32
CA ILE A 30 0.07 -9.74 3.92
C ILE A 30 1.35 -9.33 3.18
N LEU A 31 1.88 -8.13 3.41
CA LEU A 31 3.17 -7.73 2.83
C LEU A 31 4.31 -8.65 3.29
N VAL A 32 4.38 -8.96 4.59
CA VAL A 32 5.40 -9.85 5.13
C VAL A 32 5.25 -11.26 4.56
N GLU A 33 4.03 -11.78 4.51
CA GLU A 33 3.70 -13.08 3.90
C GLU A 33 4.13 -13.15 2.44
N PHE A 34 3.78 -12.12 1.65
CA PHE A 34 4.17 -12.02 0.24
C PHE A 34 5.70 -12.05 0.06
N LEU A 35 6.43 -11.28 0.88
CA LEU A 35 7.90 -11.23 0.82
C LEU A 35 8.54 -12.57 1.18
N LEU A 36 8.05 -13.21 2.26
CA LEU A 36 8.53 -14.52 2.68
C LEU A 36 8.26 -15.60 1.62
N GLN A 37 7.05 -15.61 1.03
CA GLN A 37 6.68 -16.58 0.01
C GLN A 37 7.53 -16.47 -1.26
N HIS A 38 7.98 -15.26 -1.62
CA HIS A 38 8.87 -15.04 -2.76
C HIS A 38 10.36 -15.16 -2.40
N GLY A 39 10.70 -15.67 -1.21
CA GLY A 39 12.08 -15.93 -0.79
C GLY A 39 12.86 -14.69 -0.35
N TYR A 40 12.20 -13.55 -0.17
CA TYR A 40 12.84 -12.33 0.30
C TYR A 40 12.94 -12.33 1.82
N GLN A 41 14.08 -12.73 2.37
CA GLN A 41 14.42 -12.55 3.80
C GLN A 41 14.95 -11.15 4.12
N LYS A 42 15.47 -10.45 3.09
CA LYS A 42 15.96 -9.08 3.15
C LYS A 42 15.88 -8.43 1.76
N ILE A 43 15.53 -7.15 1.70
CA ILE A 43 15.52 -6.37 0.46
C ILE A 43 16.64 -5.36 0.55
N GLN A 44 17.61 -5.38 -0.37
CA GLN A 44 18.76 -4.46 -0.35
C GLN A 44 19.47 -4.40 1.02
N ASN A 45 19.62 -5.56 1.67
CA ASN A 45 20.19 -5.70 3.01
C ASN A 45 19.36 -5.12 4.17
N ILE A 46 18.13 -4.67 3.90
CA ILE A 46 17.16 -4.25 4.91
C ILE A 46 16.35 -5.48 5.32
N PRO A 47 16.30 -5.83 6.62
CA PRO A 47 15.54 -6.97 7.09
C PRO A 47 14.03 -6.68 7.07
N ILE A 48 13.22 -7.74 6.93
CA ILE A 48 11.75 -7.61 6.78
C ILE A 48 11.10 -6.90 7.97
N ASP A 49 11.61 -7.07 9.19
CA ASP A 49 11.08 -6.41 10.38
C ASP A 49 11.19 -4.88 10.29
N ILE A 50 12.30 -4.38 9.71
CA ILE A 50 12.48 -2.96 9.43
C ILE A 50 11.56 -2.52 8.30
N ILE A 51 11.39 -3.31 7.24
CA ILE A 51 10.46 -3.01 6.15
C ILE A 51 9.02 -2.90 6.68
N ARG A 52 8.61 -3.81 7.58
CA ARG A 52 7.31 -3.78 8.25
C ARG A 52 7.15 -2.50 9.08
N LYS A 53 8.16 -2.14 9.88
CA LYS A 53 8.14 -0.88 10.67
C LYS A 53 8.06 0.36 9.80
N LEU A 54 8.85 0.43 8.72
CA LEU A 54 8.81 1.54 7.76
C LEU A 54 7.45 1.66 7.09
N THR A 55 6.91 0.53 6.64
CA THR A 55 5.57 0.45 6.04
C THR A 55 4.50 0.93 7.02
N PHE A 56 4.58 0.52 8.28
CA PHE A 56 3.66 0.96 9.32
C PHE A 56 3.72 2.49 9.52
N ILE A 57 4.92 3.08 9.57
CA ILE A 57 5.09 4.53 9.70
C ILE A 57 4.45 5.26 8.51
N VAL A 58 4.74 4.83 7.27
CA VAL A 58 4.22 5.46 6.05
C VAL A 58 2.70 5.46 6.01
N ILE A 59 2.05 4.37 6.45
CA ILE A 59 0.59 4.26 6.43
C ILE A 59 -0.05 4.97 7.64
N LYS A 60 0.58 4.92 8.82
CA LYS A 60 0.01 5.44 10.08
C LYS A 60 0.23 6.94 10.27
N GLU A 61 1.38 7.45 9.84
CA GLU A 61 1.76 8.87 9.98
C GLU A 61 1.43 9.68 8.72
N ASN A 62 0.49 9.17 7.91
CA ASN A 62 0.02 9.88 6.74
C ASN A 62 -0.82 11.10 7.13
N VAL A 63 -0.29 12.30 6.85
CA VAL A 63 -0.90 13.60 7.12
C VAL A 63 -0.97 14.38 5.81
N PHE A 64 -2.10 15.03 5.56
CA PHE A 64 -2.29 15.90 4.41
C PHE A 64 -2.73 17.30 4.85
N VAL A 65 -2.44 18.29 4.01
CA VAL A 65 -2.79 19.69 4.26
C VAL A 65 -3.97 20.05 3.39
N TYR A 66 -5.01 20.59 4.00
CA TYR A 66 -6.17 21.15 3.30
C TYR A 66 -6.56 22.48 3.98
N GLU A 67 -6.74 23.55 3.20
CA GLU A 67 -7.09 24.88 3.74
C GLU A 67 -6.21 25.35 4.92
N LYS A 68 -4.89 25.17 4.81
CA LYS A 68 -3.90 25.51 5.87
C LYS A 68 -4.07 24.74 7.19
N LYS A 69 -4.89 23.70 7.21
CA LYS A 69 -5.07 22.79 8.35
C LYS A 69 -4.45 21.43 8.05
N PHE A 70 -3.91 20.79 9.08
CA PHE A 70 -3.34 19.44 8.99
C PHE A 70 -4.40 18.41 9.36
N TYR A 71 -4.55 17.40 8.51
CA TYR A 71 -5.48 16.30 8.71
C TYR A 71 -4.71 14.99 8.70
N ARG A 72 -4.93 14.17 9.72
CA ARG A 72 -4.37 12.82 9.77
C ARG A 72 -5.35 11.85 9.15
N GLN A 73 -4.85 11.00 8.26
CA GLN A 73 -5.67 9.94 7.70
C GLN A 73 -5.82 8.79 8.71
N VAL A 74 -7.04 8.58 9.20
CA VAL A 74 -7.34 7.55 10.20
C VAL A 74 -7.74 6.23 9.55
N ILE A 75 -8.28 6.25 8.32
CA ILE A 75 -8.78 5.08 7.60
C ILE A 75 -8.13 5.02 6.22
N GLY A 76 -7.75 3.82 5.78
CA GLY A 76 -7.13 3.62 4.48
C GLY A 76 -5.67 4.06 4.37
N ALA A 77 -5.20 4.29 3.15
CA ALA A 77 -3.88 4.82 2.84
C ALA A 77 -3.92 5.96 1.80
N ALA A 78 -2.82 6.70 1.60
CA ALA A 78 -2.74 7.79 0.63
C ALA A 78 -2.90 7.26 -0.81
N MET A 79 -4.03 7.55 -1.47
CA MET A 79 -4.32 7.07 -2.82
C MET A 79 -3.31 7.52 -3.89
N SER A 80 -2.62 8.64 -3.67
CA SER A 80 -1.63 9.19 -4.59
C SER A 80 -0.22 8.64 -4.39
N SER A 81 0.02 7.84 -3.34
CA SER A 81 1.35 7.32 -3.06
C SER A 81 1.65 6.09 -3.94
N ALA A 82 2.81 6.09 -4.59
CA ALA A 82 3.28 4.95 -5.39
C ALA A 82 3.38 3.66 -4.54
N PHE A 83 3.76 3.84 -3.27
CA PHE A 83 3.85 2.75 -2.30
C PHE A 83 2.48 2.13 -1.99
N THR A 84 1.45 2.95 -1.81
CA THR A 84 0.08 2.49 -1.53
C THR A 84 -0.48 1.67 -2.68
N LEU A 85 -0.17 2.06 -3.92
CA LEU A 85 -0.53 1.29 -5.12
C LEU A 85 0.12 -0.11 -5.12
N THR A 86 1.42 -0.19 -4.84
CA THR A 86 2.12 -1.47 -4.75
C THR A 86 1.56 -2.34 -3.64
N LEU A 87 1.35 -1.75 -2.46
CA LEU A 87 0.83 -2.47 -1.30
C LEU A 87 -0.59 -2.97 -1.54
N ALA A 88 -1.45 -2.17 -2.18
CA ALA A 88 -2.80 -2.58 -2.53
C ALA A 88 -2.83 -3.70 -3.59
N ASN A 89 -1.87 -3.73 -4.53
CA ASN A 89 -1.71 -4.89 -5.43
C ASN A 89 -1.31 -6.17 -4.67
N ILE A 90 -0.42 -6.05 -3.67
CA ILE A 90 -0.02 -7.17 -2.82
C ILE A 90 -1.19 -7.64 -1.94
N PHE A 91 -2.01 -6.71 -1.44
CA PHE A 91 -3.22 -7.02 -0.70
C PHE A 91 -4.22 -7.82 -1.54
N MET A 92 -4.44 -7.39 -2.79
CA MET A 92 -5.35 -8.06 -3.74
C MET A 92 -4.80 -9.38 -4.32
N TRP A 93 -3.52 -9.71 -4.09
CA TRP A 93 -2.96 -10.99 -4.50
C TRP A 93 -3.42 -12.14 -3.59
N LYS A 94 -3.78 -11.84 -2.35
CA LYS A 94 -4.37 -12.80 -1.41
C LYS A 94 -5.86 -12.97 -1.67
#